data_AF-A0A4P6K4N9-F1
#
_entry.id   AF-A0A4P6K4N9-F1
#
_cell.length_a   1.000
_cell.length_b   1.000
_cell.length_c   1.000
_cell.angle_alpha   90.00
_cell.angle_beta   90.00
_cell.angle_gamma   90.00
#
_symmetry.space_group_name_H-M   'P 1'
#
loop_
_entity.id
_entity.type
_entity.pdbx_description
1 polymer ?
#
loop_
_entity_poly.entity_id
_entity_poly.type
_entity_poly.pdbx_seq_one_letter_code
_entity_poly.pdbx_strand_id
1 'polypeptide(L)'
;MSTINSLVRNHSWSQILSKHFSWVFLGACYWLILGITLDTWAHRHIKLETFFTPWHGVLYSGLLAAALALPGVILMNRWRGLSWKEALPTGYDMAILGLIGSFIGGIGDMFWHIFFGVEQLIDAQFSPTHMPLCFFLALLL
;
A
#
# COMPACT_ATOMS: atom_id res chain seq x y z
N MET A 1 15.83 25.36 -32.15
CA MET A 1 14.56 24.62 -32.42
C MET A 1 14.55 23.18 -31.86
N SER A 2 15.49 22.76 -31.01
CA SER A 2 15.54 21.40 -30.44
C SER A 2 14.92 21.28 -29.04
N THR A 3 14.77 22.37 -28.28
CA THR A 3 14.37 22.34 -26.86
C THR A 3 12.86 22.33 -26.61
N ILE A 4 12.06 22.84 -27.55
CA ILE A 4 10.58 22.88 -27.40
C ILE A 4 9.98 21.49 -27.67
N ASN A 5 10.59 20.72 -28.58
CA ASN A 5 10.12 19.37 -28.92
C ASN A 5 10.39 18.32 -27.84
N SER A 6 11.34 18.54 -26.92
CA SER A 6 11.56 17.63 -25.78
C SER A 6 10.55 17.88 -24.66
N LEU A 7 10.20 19.13 -24.40
CA LEU A 7 9.20 19.51 -23.38
C LEU A 7 7.79 19.03 -23.73
N VAL A 8 7.38 19.17 -25.00
CA VAL A 8 6.04 18.73 -25.45
C VAL A 8 5.93 17.20 -25.51
N ARG A 9 6.99 16.48 -25.91
CA ARG A 9 7.00 15.00 -25.89
C ARG A 9 6.92 14.47 -24.46
N ASN A 10 7.71 15.03 -23.54
CA ASN A 10 7.75 14.59 -22.14
C ASN A 10 6.40 14.74 -21.42
N HIS A 11 5.61 15.76 -21.80
CA HIS A 11 4.33 16.03 -21.16
C HIS A 11 3.22 15.02 -21.52
N SER A 12 3.21 14.51 -22.76
CA SER A 12 2.22 13.51 -23.21
C SER A 12 2.49 12.13 -22.61
N TRP A 13 3.76 11.72 -22.59
CA TRP A 13 4.18 10.44 -22.00
C TRP A 13 4.00 10.42 -20.49
N SER A 14 4.24 11.54 -19.79
CA SER A 14 4.01 11.63 -18.34
C SER A 14 2.51 11.55 -18.00
N GLN A 15 1.63 12.14 -18.80
CA GLN A 15 0.17 12.07 -18.58
C GLN A 15 -0.43 10.69 -18.90
N ILE A 16 0.08 9.99 -19.91
CA ILE A 16 -0.35 8.62 -20.21
C ILE A 16 0.16 7.65 -19.13
N LEU A 17 1.43 7.75 -18.75
CA LEU A 17 2.01 6.92 -17.68
C LEU A 17 1.31 7.16 -16.35
N SER A 18 0.95 8.41 -16.03
CA SER A 18 0.20 8.73 -14.82
C SER A 18 -1.21 8.13 -14.87
N LYS A 19 -1.90 8.17 -16.01
CA LYS A 19 -3.24 7.56 -16.14
C LYS A 19 -3.20 6.05 -15.97
N HIS A 20 -2.28 5.34 -16.63
CA HIS A 20 -2.15 3.88 -16.47
C HIS A 20 -1.74 3.50 -15.05
N PHE A 21 -0.76 4.21 -14.48
CA PHE A 21 -0.36 4.03 -13.10
C PHE A 21 -1.55 4.22 -12.15
N SER A 22 -2.33 5.30 -12.29
CA SER A 22 -3.48 5.55 -11.43
C SER A 22 -4.51 4.42 -11.47
N TRP A 23 -4.77 3.81 -12.64
CA TRP A 23 -5.68 2.65 -12.72
C TRP A 23 -5.10 1.40 -12.06
N VAL A 24 -3.80 1.14 -12.27
CA VAL A 24 -3.11 0.00 -11.62
C VAL A 24 -3.12 0.18 -10.11
N PHE A 25 -2.77 1.37 -9.63
CA PHE A 25 -2.75 1.69 -8.21
C PHE A 25 -4.14 1.65 -7.60
N LEU A 26 -5.15 2.20 -8.28
CA LEU A 26 -6.55 2.09 -7.85
C LEU A 26 -7.00 0.62 -7.73
N GLY A 27 -6.63 -0.22 -8.70
CA GLY A 27 -6.88 -1.66 -8.65
C GLY A 27 -6.20 -2.33 -7.45
N ALA A 28 -4.96 -1.94 -7.15
CA ALA A 28 -4.23 -2.41 -5.97
C ALA A 28 -4.90 -1.95 -4.66
N CYS A 29 -5.32 -0.68 -4.56
CA CYS A 29 -6.06 -0.15 -3.42
C CYS A 29 -7.39 -0.88 -3.22
N TYR A 30 -8.13 -1.13 -4.30
CA TYR A 30 -9.37 -1.89 -4.23
C TYR A 30 -9.13 -3.32 -3.74
N TRP A 31 -8.10 -3.99 -4.24
CA TRP A 31 -7.71 -5.33 -3.80
C TRP A 31 -7.30 -5.35 -2.31
N LEU A 32 -6.55 -4.33 -1.87
CA LEU A 32 -6.19 -4.15 -0.47
C LEU A 32 -7.42 -3.95 0.42
N ILE A 33 -8.39 -3.11 0.01
CA ILE A 33 -9.65 -2.90 0.75
C ILE A 33 -10.45 -4.20 0.86
N LEU A 34 -10.51 -5.00 -0.21
CA LEU A 34 -11.14 -6.32 -0.16
C LEU A 34 -10.45 -7.23 0.85
N GLY A 35 -9.11 -7.26 0.85
CA GLY A 35 -8.33 -8.00 1.83
C GLY A 35 -8.60 -7.57 3.27
N ILE A 36 -8.59 -6.25 3.54
CA ILE A 36 -8.92 -5.68 4.85
C ILE A 36 -10.34 -6.08 5.29
N THR A 37 -11.29 -6.05 4.37
CA THR A 37 -12.69 -6.38 4.67
C THR A 37 -12.85 -7.87 5.00
N LEU A 38 -12.21 -8.74 4.21
CA LEU A 38 -12.22 -10.20 4.44
C LEU A 38 -11.55 -10.58 5.76
N ASP A 39 -10.42 -9.95 6.04
CA ASP A 39 -9.67 -10.18 7.28
C ASP A 39 -10.45 -9.71 8.51
N THR A 40 -11.02 -8.50 8.46
CA THR A 40 -11.92 -7.99 9.50
C THR A 40 -13.13 -8.89 9.71
N TRP A 41 -13.70 -9.44 8.63
CA TRP A 41 -14.80 -10.39 8.72
C TRP A 41 -14.37 -11.67 9.44
N ALA A 42 -13.19 -12.21 9.10
CA ALA A 42 -12.68 -13.45 9.70
C ALA A 42 -12.44 -13.30 11.20
N HIS A 43 -11.80 -12.21 11.64
CA HIS A 43 -11.58 -11.87 13.05
C HIS A 43 -12.89 -11.81 13.87
N ARG A 44 -14.02 -11.47 13.25
CA ARG A 44 -15.32 -11.39 13.92
C ARG A 44 -16.13 -12.68 13.92
N HIS A 45 -15.89 -13.58 12.98
CA HIS A 45 -16.74 -14.76 12.75
C HIS A 45 -16.03 -16.09 12.99
N ILE A 46 -14.70 -16.09 13.07
CA ILE A 46 -13.89 -17.30 13.16
C ILE A 46 -12.84 -17.09 14.26
N LYS A 47 -12.63 -18.12 15.09
CA LYS A 47 -11.51 -18.13 16.04
C LYS A 47 -10.21 -18.42 15.30
N LEU A 48 -9.35 -17.42 15.18
CA LEU A 48 -8.04 -17.55 14.55
C LEU A 48 -7.00 -17.99 15.59
N GLU A 49 -6.26 -19.06 15.30
CA GLU A 49 -5.25 -19.61 16.22
C GLU A 49 -3.82 -19.17 15.87
N THR A 50 -3.61 -18.70 14.64
CA THR A 50 -2.30 -18.31 14.12
C THR A 50 -2.37 -16.95 13.43
N PHE A 51 -1.23 -16.25 13.42
CA PHE A 51 -1.10 -14.99 12.70
C PHE A 51 -1.28 -15.17 11.19
N PHE A 52 -0.58 -16.12 10.56
CA PHE A 52 -0.74 -16.34 9.13
C PHE A 52 -2.05 -17.08 8.84
N THR A 53 -2.94 -16.44 8.09
CA THR A 53 -4.23 -16.98 7.66
C THR A 53 -4.41 -16.77 6.15
N PRO A 54 -5.32 -17.50 5.49
CA PRO A 54 -5.67 -17.22 4.10
C PRO A 54 -6.16 -15.78 3.87
N TRP A 55 -6.83 -15.17 4.86
CA TRP A 55 -7.36 -13.81 4.78
C TRP A 55 -6.25 -12.76 4.85
N HIS A 56 -5.28 -12.95 5.74
CA HIS A 56 -4.02 -12.20 5.71
C HIS A 56 -3.29 -12.37 4.38
N GLY A 57 -3.34 -13.58 3.78
CA GLY A 57 -2.79 -13.81 2.44
C GLY A 57 -3.39 -12.88 1.37
N VAL A 58 -4.72 -12.70 1.38
CA VAL A 58 -5.41 -11.77 0.48
C VAL A 58 -5.00 -10.32 0.78
N LEU A 59 -5.04 -9.91 2.05
CA LEU A 59 -4.64 -8.58 2.50
C LEU A 59 -3.19 -8.24 2.08
N TYR A 60 -2.24 -9.13 2.37
CA TYR A 60 -0.83 -8.95 2.02
C TYR A 60 -0.60 -8.91 0.52
N SER A 61 -1.38 -9.66 -0.27
CA SER A 61 -1.28 -9.58 -1.72
C SER A 61 -1.76 -8.23 -2.27
N GLY A 62 -2.79 -7.62 -1.64
CA GLY A 62 -3.20 -6.23 -1.88
C GLY A 62 -2.12 -5.23 -1.54
N LEU A 63 -1.55 -5.35 -0.34
CA LEU A 63 -0.46 -4.48 0.10
C LEU A 63 0.76 -4.61 -0.81
N LEU A 64 1.11 -5.83 -1.22
CA LEU A 64 2.21 -6.10 -2.14
C LEU A 64 1.96 -5.48 -3.52
N ALA A 65 0.73 -5.54 -4.04
CA ALA A 65 0.39 -4.90 -5.31
C ALA A 65 0.64 -3.37 -5.24
N ALA A 66 0.23 -2.72 -4.15
CA ALA A 66 0.50 -1.30 -3.94
C ALA A 66 2.01 -1.02 -3.75
N ALA A 67 2.69 -1.88 -2.99
CA ALA A 67 4.13 -1.82 -2.72
C ALA A 67 5.00 -2.00 -3.97
N LEU A 68 4.48 -2.66 -5.01
CA LEU A 68 5.16 -2.80 -6.29
C LEU A 68 4.79 -1.66 -7.25
N ALA A 69 3.51 -1.26 -7.29
CA ALA A 69 3.03 -0.24 -8.23
C ALA A 69 3.66 1.13 -7.96
N LEU A 70 3.66 1.59 -6.70
CA LEU A 70 4.07 2.96 -6.35
C LEU A 70 5.61 3.15 -6.43
N PRO A 71 6.44 2.34 -5.76
CA PRO A 71 7.89 2.35 -6.02
C PRO A 71 8.24 2.04 -7.48
N GLY A 72 7.50 1.15 -8.15
CA GLY A 72 7.74 0.79 -9.55
C GLY A 72 7.60 1.97 -10.49
N VAL A 73 6.56 2.80 -10.34
CA VAL A 73 6.41 4.01 -11.18
C VAL A 73 7.50 5.04 -10.89
N ILE A 74 7.91 5.18 -9.63
CA ILE A 74 9.01 6.09 -9.24
C ILE A 74 10.31 5.64 -9.90
N LEU A 75 10.66 4.35 -9.80
CA LEU A 75 11.88 3.80 -10.42
C LEU A 75 11.85 3.91 -11.94
N MET A 76 10.70 3.63 -12.57
CA MET A 76 10.51 3.82 -14.01
C MET A 76 10.72 5.28 -14.42
N ASN A 77 10.19 6.24 -13.65
CA ASN A 77 10.38 7.67 -13.88
C ASN A 77 11.85 8.10 -13.71
N ARG A 78 12.54 7.53 -12.71
CA ARG A 78 13.99 7.74 -12.50
C ARG A 78 14.82 7.22 -13.68
N TRP A 79 14.50 6.04 -14.21
CA TRP A 79 15.17 5.48 -15.38
C TRP A 79 14.94 6.31 -16.65
N ARG A 80 13.85 7.07 -16.71
CA ARG A 80 13.57 8.01 -17.81
C ARG A 80 14.23 9.38 -17.64
N GLY A 81 15.02 9.57 -16.58
CA GLY A 81 15.81 10.78 -16.34
C GLY A 81 15.12 11.88 -15.53
N LEU A 82 13.93 11.63 -14.98
CA LEU A 82 13.25 12.58 -14.08
C LEU A 82 14.00 12.68 -12.75
N SER A 83 14.05 13.86 -12.14
CA SER A 83 14.62 14.03 -10.79
C SER A 83 13.78 13.29 -9.74
N TRP A 84 14.32 13.06 -8.54
CA TRP A 84 13.57 12.42 -7.44
C TRP A 84 12.29 13.18 -7.09
N LYS A 85 12.32 14.52 -7.19
CA LYS A 85 11.17 15.38 -6.91
C LYS A 85 10.07 15.22 -7.96
N GLU A 86 10.44 14.94 -9.20
CA GLU A 86 9.50 14.76 -10.33
C GLU A 86 9.09 13.30 -10.53
N ALA A 87 9.83 12.36 -9.97
CA ALA A 87 9.59 10.94 -10.13
C ALA A 87 8.37 10.45 -9.34
N LEU A 88 8.04 11.12 -8.24
CA LEU A 88 6.83 10.86 -7.46
C LEU A 88 5.62 11.52 -8.15
N PRO A 89 4.56 10.77 -8.50
CA PRO A 89 3.35 11.37 -9.04
C PRO A 89 2.72 12.32 -8.01
N THR A 90 2.35 13.53 -8.46
CA THR A 90 1.73 14.54 -7.59
C THR A 90 0.49 13.99 -6.90
N GLY A 91 0.40 14.17 -5.58
CA GLY A 91 -0.73 13.70 -4.75
C GLY A 91 -0.51 12.33 -4.10
N TYR A 92 0.59 11.64 -4.40
CA TYR A 92 0.92 10.34 -3.81
C TYR A 92 1.90 10.42 -2.63
N ASP A 93 2.16 11.64 -2.13
CA ASP A 93 3.05 11.87 -0.98
C ASP A 93 2.58 11.12 0.27
N MET A 94 1.26 11.17 0.54
CA MET A 94 0.64 10.45 1.65
C MET A 94 0.66 8.94 1.42
N ALA A 95 0.50 8.49 0.18
CA ALA A 95 0.54 7.07 -0.15
C ALA A 95 1.92 6.44 0.13
N ILE A 96 3.01 7.19 -0.06
CA ILE A 96 4.36 6.74 0.34
C ILE A 96 4.47 6.59 1.86
N LEU A 97 3.99 7.59 2.61
CA LEU A 97 4.01 7.56 4.07
C LEU A 97 3.16 6.39 4.59
N GLY A 98 1.98 6.20 4.01
CA GLY A 98 1.10 5.07 4.27
C GLY A 98 1.78 3.74 3.98
N LEU A 99 2.40 3.59 2.81
CA LEU A 99 3.09 2.35 2.44
C LEU A 99 4.18 1.96 3.45
N ILE A 100 5.05 2.91 3.80
CA ILE A 100 6.16 2.67 4.74
C ILE A 100 5.61 2.36 6.13
N GLY A 101 4.66 3.17 6.59
CA GLY A 101 4.05 3.00 7.90
C GLY A 101 3.26 1.68 8.03
N SER A 102 2.54 1.26 6.99
CA SER A 102 1.84 -0.02 6.94
C SER A 102 2.79 -1.20 6.96
N PHE A 103 3.94 -1.11 6.28
CA PHE A 103 4.96 -2.16 6.31
C PHE A 103 5.55 -2.33 7.71
N ILE A 104 5.95 -1.22 8.34
CA ILE A 104 6.48 -1.24 9.72
C ILE A 104 5.40 -1.70 10.70
N GLY A 105 4.18 -1.19 10.56
CA GLY A 105 3.03 -1.55 11.38
C GLY A 105 2.68 -3.03 11.27
N GLY A 106 2.68 -3.59 10.06
CA GLY A 106 2.40 -5.01 9.83
C GLY A 106 3.46 -5.94 10.42
N ILE A 107 4.74 -5.56 10.35
CA ILE A 107 5.81 -6.31 11.04
C ILE A 107 5.63 -6.23 12.56
N GLY A 108 5.31 -5.05 13.09
CA GLY A 108 5.04 -4.87 14.52
C GLY A 108 3.84 -5.69 14.99
N ASP A 109 2.76 -5.70 14.21
CA ASP A 109 1.56 -6.49 14.44
C ASP A 109 1.83 -7.99 14.44
N MET A 110 2.63 -8.46 13.48
CA MET A 110 3.11 -9.85 13.45
C MET A 110 3.84 -10.21 14.74
N PHE A 111 4.83 -9.43 15.16
CA PHE A 111 5.57 -9.72 16.38
C PHE A 111 4.66 -9.71 17.61
N TRP A 112 3.76 -8.74 17.70
CA TRP A 112 2.77 -8.67 18.77
C TRP A 112 1.96 -9.97 18.88
N HIS A 113 1.40 -10.43 17.77
CA HIS A 113 0.59 -11.65 17.76
C HIS A 113 1.39 -12.94 17.99
N ILE A 114 2.66 -12.97 17.59
CA ILE A 114 3.54 -14.09 17.92
C ILE A 114 3.83 -14.16 19.43
N PHE A 115 4.03 -13.01 20.10
CA PHE A 115 4.40 -12.99 21.52
C PHE A 115 3.21 -13.04 22.47
N PHE A 116 2.09 -12.40 22.13
CA PHE A 116 0.94 -12.23 23.03
C PHE A 116 -0.29 -13.02 22.58
N GLY A 117 -0.21 -13.71 21.45
CA GLY A 117 -1.32 -14.46 20.87
C GLY A 117 -2.26 -13.59 20.03
N VAL A 118 -3.12 -14.25 19.27
CA VAL A 118 -4.16 -13.60 18.46
C VAL A 118 -5.41 -13.43 19.33
N GLU A 119 -5.76 -12.17 19.62
CA GLU A 119 -7.05 -11.75 20.18
C GLU A 119 -7.49 -12.44 21.49
N GLN A 120 -6.55 -12.85 22.35
CA GLN A 120 -6.90 -13.60 23.57
C GLN A 120 -7.49 -12.73 24.70
N LEU A 121 -7.34 -11.41 24.63
CA LEU A 121 -7.69 -10.48 25.72
C LEU A 121 -8.52 -9.27 25.28
N ILE A 122 -8.44 -8.92 23.99
CA ILE A 122 -9.06 -7.73 23.38
C ILE A 122 -9.38 -8.06 21.92
N ASP A 123 -10.48 -7.50 21.40
CA ASP A 123 -10.82 -7.63 19.97
C ASP A 123 -9.67 -7.08 19.10
N ALA A 124 -9.40 -7.68 17.93
CA ALA A 124 -8.29 -7.24 17.05
C ALA A 124 -8.29 -5.74 16.78
N GLN A 125 -9.48 -5.16 16.60
CA GLN A 125 -9.66 -3.74 16.29
C GLN A 125 -9.07 -2.81 17.37
N PHE A 126 -8.95 -3.28 18.62
CA PHE A 126 -8.38 -2.52 19.73
C PHE A 126 -6.98 -3.01 20.13
N SER A 127 -6.39 -3.93 19.36
CA SER A 127 -5.00 -4.30 19.56
C SER A 127 -4.10 -3.07 19.38
N PRO A 128 -3.10 -2.86 20.27
CA PRO A 128 -2.20 -1.71 20.19
C PRO A 128 -1.51 -1.53 18.83
N THR A 129 -1.30 -2.63 18.10
CA THR A 129 -0.65 -2.64 16.78
C THR A 129 -1.60 -2.38 15.63
N HIS A 130 -2.88 -2.70 15.77
CA HIS A 130 -3.89 -2.50 14.72
C HIS A 130 -4.22 -1.02 14.52
N MET A 131 -4.28 -0.22 15.58
CA MET A 131 -4.58 1.22 15.47
C MET A 131 -3.60 1.99 14.56
N PRO A 132 -2.27 1.95 14.78
CA PRO A 132 -1.33 2.60 13.88
C PRO A 132 -1.31 1.96 12.49
N LEU A 133 -1.48 0.64 12.39
CA LEU A 133 -1.54 -0.05 11.10
C LEU A 133 -2.72 0.44 10.24
N CYS A 134 -3.91 0.53 10.82
CA CYS A 134 -5.11 1.08 10.17
C CYS A 134 -4.90 2.53 9.73
N PHE A 135 -4.26 3.36 10.56
CA PHE A 135 -3.96 4.74 10.21
C PHE A 135 -3.06 4.83 8.97
N PHE A 136 -1.97 4.07 8.92
CA PHE A 136 -1.07 4.09 7.76
C PHE A 136 -1.69 3.45 6.52
N LEU A 137 -2.50 2.40 6.68
CA LEU A 137 -3.26 1.83 5.56
C LEU A 137 -4.24 2.86 4.98
N ALA A 138 -4.87 3.68 5.83
CA ALA A 138 -5.74 4.76 5.37
C ALA A 138 -4.99 5.87 4.61
N LEU A 139 -3.73 6.15 4.95
CA LEU A 139 -2.88 7.08 4.18
C LEU A 139 -2.42 6.50 2.84
N LEU A 140 -2.36 5.17 2.72
CA LEU A 140 -1.98 4.46 1.50
C LEU A 140 -3.07 4.48 0.43
N LEU A 141 -4.33 4.45 0.86
CA LEU A 141 -5.52 4.36 0.00
C LEU A 141 -5.91 5.71 -0.61
#